data_AF-A0A0G2H2U4-F1
#
_entry.id   AF-A0A0G2H2U4-F1
#
_cell.length_a   1.000
_cell.length_b   1.000
_cell.length_c   1.000
_cell.angle_alpha   90.00
_cell.angle_beta   90.00
_cell.angle_gamma   90.00
#
_symmetry.space_group_name_H-M   'P 1'
#
loop_
_entity.id
_entity.type
_entity.pdbx_description
1 polymer ?
#
loop_
_entity_poly.entity_id
_entity_poly.type
_entity_poly.pdbx_seq_one_letter_code
_entity_poly.pdbx_strand_id
1 'polypeptide(L)'
;MKDWQPSQAYYAFASAAGCDTKNAYLHNGSKPIFDCLVETDAATLMNASADVSQSGSWATWAFLPVTDGKFIQSLPSKQLAQGNINGLNQLSGHNALEGAAFVSWNISTVNDLVDYLHATFPMLSNNDIAKILLYYPTNNGSVNPDDPTWATEGDSGATTLNQSTAATGQKQRAIAIYGETTFICPSYWLAEAYSNNMNGGKSWKYQFSIPNAYHGADGAGYVSWPYTGSYYSSDYILAFMQMLGNFIVNDNPSISNTLANGLSTGNASHNPASEWPDYSIYAPWLMDFNTTCPSIKMIGGLPYCTGPGEMNTFRLADAYTWEGGRGFRCDFWKSLAELVPE
;
A
#
# COMPACT_ATOMS: atom_id res chain seq x y z
N MET A 1 -23.32 -16.16 0.28
CA MET A 1 -22.45 -16.46 1.43
C MET A 1 -21.21 -15.58 1.29
N LYS A 2 -20.99 -14.66 2.22
CA LYS A 2 -19.86 -13.69 2.18
C LYS A 2 -18.60 -14.23 2.88
N ASP A 3 -18.65 -15.47 3.34
CA ASP A 3 -17.70 -16.14 4.21
C ASP A 3 -17.08 -17.40 3.57
N TRP A 4 -17.32 -17.63 2.28
CA TRP A 4 -16.90 -18.88 1.63
C TRP A 4 -15.37 -19.01 1.57
N GLN A 5 -14.63 -17.93 1.29
CA GLN A 5 -13.16 -17.93 1.27
C GLN A 5 -12.55 -18.23 2.64
N PRO A 6 -12.86 -17.48 3.72
CA PRO A 6 -12.30 -17.78 5.04
C PRO A 6 -12.77 -19.16 5.56
N SER A 7 -13.99 -19.59 5.24
CA SER A 7 -14.46 -20.94 5.57
C SER A 7 -13.65 -22.02 4.84
N GLN A 8 -13.38 -21.84 3.55
CA GLN A 8 -12.56 -22.76 2.77
C GLN A 8 -11.13 -22.84 3.34
N ALA A 9 -10.53 -21.70 3.69
CA ALA A 9 -9.21 -21.66 4.31
C ALA A 9 -9.20 -22.39 5.67
N TYR A 10 -10.22 -22.20 6.51
CA TYR A 10 -10.36 -22.92 7.78
C TYR A 10 -10.43 -24.44 7.60
N TYR A 11 -11.21 -24.94 6.64
CA TYR A 11 -11.29 -26.39 6.38
C TYR A 11 -10.00 -26.94 5.76
N ALA A 12 -9.35 -26.19 4.86
CA ALA A 12 -8.04 -26.58 4.32
C ALA A 12 -6.99 -26.69 5.43
N PHE A 13 -6.98 -25.72 6.36
CA PHE A 13 -6.11 -25.70 7.52
C PHE A 13 -6.34 -26.88 8.46
N ALA A 14 -7.60 -27.14 8.80
CA ALA A 14 -7.97 -28.31 9.59
C ALA A 14 -7.50 -29.61 8.93
N SER A 15 -7.71 -29.76 7.63
CA SER A 15 -7.26 -30.95 6.89
C SER A 15 -5.73 -31.08 6.90
N ALA A 16 -4.99 -29.98 6.73
CA ALA A 16 -3.53 -29.99 6.74
C ALA A 16 -2.96 -30.28 8.15
N ALA A 17 -3.67 -29.89 9.20
CA ALA A 17 -3.35 -30.21 10.59
C ALA A 17 -3.74 -31.64 11.02
N GLY A 18 -4.28 -32.45 10.10
CA GLY A 18 -4.71 -33.83 10.38
C GLY A 18 -6.07 -33.94 11.06
N CYS A 19 -6.84 -32.86 11.14
CA CYS A 19 -8.20 -32.87 11.67
C CYS A 19 -9.20 -33.34 10.61
N ASP A 20 -10.16 -34.15 11.04
CA ASP A 20 -11.20 -34.70 10.15
C ASP A 20 -12.20 -33.63 9.73
N THR A 21 -12.20 -33.31 8.44
CA THR A 21 -13.11 -32.35 7.81
C THR A 21 -14.19 -33.02 6.95
N LYS A 22 -14.21 -34.36 6.89
CA LYS A 22 -15.08 -35.12 5.99
C LYS A 22 -16.33 -35.62 6.70
N ASN A 23 -16.24 -35.87 8.00
CA ASN A 23 -17.37 -36.34 8.79
C ASN A 23 -18.24 -35.17 9.30
N ALA A 24 -19.54 -35.43 9.40
CA ALA A 24 -20.48 -34.48 9.97
C ALA A 24 -20.24 -34.27 11.47
N TYR A 25 -20.69 -33.12 11.97
CA TYR A 25 -20.76 -32.84 13.41
C TYR A 25 -21.49 -33.97 14.14
N LEU A 26 -20.89 -34.51 15.20
CA LEU A 26 -21.40 -35.65 16.00
C LEU A 26 -21.45 -37.00 15.27
N HIS A 27 -20.70 -37.21 14.18
CA HIS A 27 -20.44 -38.56 13.69
C HIS A 27 -19.84 -39.41 14.83
N ASN A 28 -20.27 -40.66 14.96
CA ASN A 28 -19.91 -41.47 16.12
C ASN A 28 -18.38 -41.64 16.24
N GLY A 29 -17.81 -41.18 17.35
CA GLY A 29 -16.36 -41.17 17.57
C GLY A 29 -15.60 -40.06 16.82
N SER A 30 -16.26 -39.16 16.09
CA SER A 30 -15.62 -38.00 15.50
C SER A 30 -15.44 -36.89 16.53
N LYS A 31 -14.33 -36.17 16.39
CA LYS A 31 -13.99 -35.02 17.21
C LYS A 31 -14.32 -33.75 16.43
N PRO A 32 -14.96 -32.73 17.04
CA PRO A 32 -15.16 -31.44 16.37
C PRO A 32 -13.82 -30.88 15.86
N ILE A 33 -13.85 -30.27 14.67
CA ILE A 33 -12.63 -29.73 14.02
C ILE A 33 -11.86 -28.80 14.95
N PHE A 34 -12.58 -27.88 15.63
CA PHE A 34 -11.95 -26.91 16.53
C PHE A 34 -11.26 -27.59 17.72
N ASP A 35 -11.91 -28.57 18.35
CA ASP A 35 -11.32 -29.29 19.48
C ASP A 35 -10.09 -30.10 19.04
N CYS A 36 -10.10 -30.64 17.82
CA CYS A 36 -8.91 -31.24 17.22
C CYS A 36 -7.77 -30.23 17.10
N LEU A 37 -8.03 -29.07 16.48
CA LEU A 37 -7.03 -28.01 16.32
C LEU A 37 -6.45 -27.52 17.65
N VAL A 38 -7.26 -27.43 18.71
CA VAL A 38 -6.82 -27.01 20.05
C VAL A 38 -5.87 -28.02 20.70
N GLU A 39 -6.03 -29.32 20.42
CA GLU A 39 -5.15 -30.37 20.95
C GLU A 39 -3.92 -30.64 20.06
N THR A 40 -3.94 -30.20 18.80
CA THR A 40 -2.81 -30.31 17.88
C THR A 40 -1.65 -29.43 18.36
N ASP A 41 -0.43 -29.96 18.28
CA ASP A 41 0.77 -29.22 18.69
C ASP A 41 1.06 -28.02 17.78
N ALA A 42 1.72 -27.00 18.35
CA ALA A 42 1.97 -25.75 17.66
C ALA A 42 2.81 -25.89 16.38
N ALA A 43 3.75 -26.84 16.32
CA ALA A 43 4.60 -27.02 15.14
C ALA A 43 3.77 -27.56 13.95
N THR A 44 2.86 -28.51 14.21
CA THR A 44 1.91 -29.01 13.23
C THR A 44 0.99 -27.89 12.73
N LEU A 45 0.45 -27.06 13.63
CA LEU A 45 -0.40 -25.92 13.26
C LEU A 45 0.37 -24.88 12.43
N MET A 46 1.62 -24.57 12.78
CA MET A 46 2.45 -23.63 12.00
C MET A 46 2.71 -24.15 10.59
N ASN A 47 3.05 -25.44 10.44
CA ASN A 47 3.27 -26.05 9.13
C ASN A 47 1.98 -26.06 8.31
N ALA A 48 0.85 -26.48 8.90
CA ALA A 48 -0.45 -26.46 8.22
C ALA A 48 -0.85 -25.05 7.77
N SER A 49 -0.59 -24.03 8.59
CA SER A 49 -0.84 -22.62 8.23
C SER A 49 0.04 -22.18 7.05
N ALA A 50 1.31 -22.55 7.05
CA ALA A 50 2.24 -22.24 5.97
C ALA A 50 1.85 -22.94 4.66
N ASP A 51 1.48 -24.23 4.72
CA ASP A 51 1.07 -25.01 3.55
C ASP A 51 -0.18 -24.43 2.89
N VAL A 52 -1.22 -24.13 3.68
CA VAL A 52 -2.46 -23.54 3.16
C VAL A 52 -2.20 -22.16 2.58
N SER A 53 -1.42 -21.31 3.26
CA SER A 53 -1.10 -19.96 2.76
C SER A 53 -0.32 -19.99 1.46
N GLN A 54 0.62 -20.93 1.29
CA GLN A 54 1.42 -21.08 0.08
C GLN A 54 0.67 -21.76 -1.08
N SER A 55 -0.43 -22.46 -0.80
CA SER A 55 -1.26 -23.10 -1.83
C SER A 55 -2.13 -22.11 -2.63
N GLY A 56 -2.31 -20.89 -2.11
CA GLY A 56 -3.05 -19.82 -2.77
C GLY A 56 -2.28 -19.21 -3.95
N SER A 57 -2.97 -18.37 -4.72
CA SER A 57 -2.30 -17.55 -5.75
C SER A 57 -1.32 -16.55 -5.11
N TRP A 58 -0.27 -16.17 -5.84
CA TRP A 58 0.68 -15.17 -5.37
C TRP A 58 -0.02 -13.90 -4.90
N ALA A 59 0.46 -13.31 -3.80
CA ALA A 59 -0.12 -12.12 -3.17
C ALA A 59 -1.60 -12.30 -2.73
N THR A 60 -1.95 -13.52 -2.32
CA THR A 60 -3.18 -13.81 -1.56
C THR A 60 -2.81 -14.38 -0.20
N TRP A 61 -3.72 -14.26 0.77
CA TRP A 61 -3.50 -14.70 2.15
C TRP A 61 -4.66 -15.58 2.59
N ALA A 62 -4.35 -16.75 3.16
CA ALA A 62 -5.38 -17.69 3.61
C ALA A 62 -6.17 -17.18 4.82
N PHE A 63 -5.50 -16.43 5.71
CA PHE A 63 -6.09 -15.92 6.93
C PHE A 63 -6.00 -14.39 6.92
N LEU A 64 -7.16 -13.75 6.73
CA LEU A 64 -7.34 -12.31 6.72
C LEU A 64 -8.34 -11.91 7.81
N PRO A 65 -8.35 -10.64 8.26
CA PRO A 65 -9.45 -10.11 9.04
C PRO A 65 -10.79 -10.35 8.33
N VAL A 66 -11.84 -10.69 9.09
CA VAL A 66 -13.18 -10.92 8.55
C VAL A 66 -14.20 -10.05 9.28
N THR A 67 -15.29 -9.69 8.61
CA THR A 67 -16.44 -9.05 9.25
C THR A 67 -17.09 -10.04 10.21
N ASP A 68 -16.86 -9.89 11.52
CA ASP A 68 -17.38 -10.75 12.58
C ASP A 68 -18.64 -10.18 13.25
N GLY A 69 -19.04 -8.96 12.87
CA GLY A 69 -20.19 -8.25 13.43
C GLY A 69 -19.98 -7.76 14.87
N LYS A 70 -18.74 -7.87 15.40
CA LYS A 70 -18.37 -7.46 16.76
C LYS A 70 -17.20 -6.50 16.73
N PHE A 71 -16.02 -7.00 16.36
CA PHE A 71 -14.81 -6.20 16.21
C PHE A 71 -14.80 -5.48 14.86
N ILE A 72 -14.99 -6.21 13.76
CA ILE A 72 -15.16 -5.65 12.42
C ILE A 72 -16.64 -5.76 12.05
N GLN A 73 -17.34 -4.64 12.18
CA GLN A 73 -18.80 -4.61 12.02
C GLN A 73 -19.25 -4.52 10.56
N SER A 74 -18.41 -3.96 9.68
CA SER A 74 -18.63 -3.92 8.24
C SER A 74 -17.30 -3.69 7.49
N LEU A 75 -17.36 -3.67 6.15
CA LEU A 75 -16.19 -3.41 5.30
C LEU A 75 -15.49 -2.09 5.72
N PRO A 76 -14.16 -2.08 5.87
CA PRO A 76 -13.40 -0.88 6.21
C PRO A 76 -13.73 0.32 5.32
N SER A 77 -13.86 0.15 4.00
CA SER A 77 -14.21 1.23 3.07
C SER A 77 -15.53 1.91 3.44
N LYS A 78 -16.53 1.13 3.86
CA LYS A 78 -17.85 1.63 4.28
C LYS A 78 -17.76 2.39 5.59
N GLN A 79 -17.02 1.85 6.56
CA GLN A 79 -16.86 2.49 7.86
C GLN A 79 -16.12 3.83 7.72
N LEU A 80 -15.03 3.86 6.94
CA LEU A 80 -14.27 5.07 6.66
C LEU A 80 -15.12 6.11 5.90
N ALA A 81 -15.87 5.69 4.87
CA ALA A 81 -16.75 6.59 4.12
C ALA A 81 -17.88 7.20 4.97
N GLN A 82 -18.27 6.54 6.06
CA GLN A 82 -19.27 7.04 7.00
C GLN A 82 -18.67 7.86 8.15
N GLY A 83 -17.35 7.98 8.23
CA GLY A 83 -16.67 8.61 9.36
C GLY A 83 -16.77 7.80 10.66
N ASN A 84 -17.09 6.51 10.58
CA ASN A 84 -17.12 5.60 11.73
C ASN A 84 -15.69 5.19 12.09
N ILE A 85 -14.95 6.14 12.67
CA ILE A 85 -13.54 6.03 13.00
C ILE A 85 -13.31 6.01 14.50
N ASN A 86 -12.15 5.50 14.92
CA ASN A 86 -11.71 5.55 16.30
C ASN A 86 -10.40 6.33 16.42
N GLY A 87 -10.53 7.62 16.73
CA GLY A 87 -9.41 8.55 16.88
C GLY A 87 -9.84 9.96 16.49
N LEU A 88 -8.99 10.95 16.77
CA LEU A 88 -9.23 12.34 16.40
C LEU A 88 -8.43 12.74 15.16
N ASN A 89 -7.12 12.45 15.16
CA ASN A 89 -6.21 12.85 14.10
C ASN A 89 -5.52 11.65 13.45
N GLN A 90 -5.13 11.79 12.18
CA GLN A 90 -4.49 10.72 11.40
C GLN A 90 -3.29 11.23 10.61
N LEU A 91 -2.21 10.46 10.61
CA LEU A 91 -1.14 10.58 9.63
C LEU A 91 -1.19 9.34 8.73
N SER A 92 -1.36 9.54 7.43
CA SER A 92 -1.58 8.44 6.47
C SER A 92 -0.56 8.50 5.34
N GLY A 93 0.13 7.38 5.12
CA GLY A 93 1.24 7.26 4.18
C GLY A 93 1.09 6.11 3.21
N HIS A 94 1.85 6.16 2.12
CA HIS A 94 2.09 5.05 1.21
C HIS A 94 3.40 5.28 0.47
N ASN A 95 3.95 4.23 -0.12
CA ASN A 95 5.12 4.28 -0.97
C ASN A 95 4.69 4.46 -2.44
N ALA A 96 5.51 5.10 -3.27
CA ALA A 96 5.14 5.37 -4.66
C ALA A 96 4.89 4.10 -5.48
N LEU A 97 5.50 2.96 -5.08
CA LEU A 97 5.51 1.71 -5.84
C LEU A 97 5.10 0.49 -5.00
N GLU A 98 4.01 0.62 -4.23
CA GLU A 98 3.48 -0.44 -3.35
C GLU A 98 3.29 -1.79 -4.04
N GLY A 99 2.73 -1.79 -5.26
CA GLY A 99 2.31 -3.02 -5.95
C GLY A 99 3.43 -3.86 -6.55
N ALA A 100 4.67 -3.37 -6.64
CA ALA A 100 5.69 -3.99 -7.50
C ALA A 100 6.06 -5.42 -7.10
N ALA A 101 6.11 -5.72 -5.81
CA ALA A 101 6.40 -7.08 -5.32
C ALA A 101 5.20 -8.04 -5.41
N PHE A 102 3.99 -7.51 -5.59
CA PHE A 102 2.75 -8.28 -5.51
C PHE A 102 2.20 -8.69 -6.88
N VAL A 103 2.67 -8.07 -7.96
CA VAL A 103 2.33 -8.49 -9.32
C VAL A 103 3.47 -9.38 -9.85
N SER A 104 3.32 -10.70 -9.77
CA SER A 104 4.33 -11.66 -10.26
C SER A 104 4.13 -12.13 -11.70
N TRP A 105 2.96 -11.89 -12.30
CA TRP A 105 2.61 -12.35 -13.65
C TRP A 105 3.47 -11.67 -14.73
N ASN A 106 3.81 -12.40 -15.79
CA ASN A 106 4.38 -11.76 -16.98
C ASN A 106 3.25 -11.12 -17.80
N ILE A 107 3.21 -9.80 -17.84
CA ILE A 107 2.14 -9.03 -18.48
C ILE A 107 2.77 -8.16 -19.57
N SER A 108 2.64 -8.58 -20.83
CA SER A 108 3.19 -7.84 -21.96
C SER A 108 2.10 -7.13 -22.75
N THR A 109 0.88 -7.67 -22.82
CA THR A 109 -0.22 -7.14 -23.62
C THR A 109 -1.42 -6.73 -22.76
N VAL A 110 -2.38 -6.03 -23.37
CA VAL A 110 -3.65 -5.71 -22.71
C VAL A 110 -4.44 -6.98 -22.37
N ASN A 111 -4.35 -8.03 -23.18
CA ASN A 111 -5.03 -9.30 -22.90
C ASN A 111 -4.42 -9.98 -21.66
N ASP A 112 -3.09 -10.01 -21.54
CA ASP A 112 -2.42 -10.55 -20.35
C ASP A 112 -2.85 -9.80 -19.09
N LEU A 113 -3.02 -8.48 -19.20
CA LEU A 113 -3.54 -7.64 -18.11
C LEU A 113 -4.98 -8.00 -17.75
N VAL A 114 -5.85 -8.18 -18.74
CA VAL A 114 -7.26 -8.56 -18.51
C VAL A 114 -7.34 -9.94 -17.84
N ASP A 115 -6.54 -10.90 -18.28
CA ASP A 115 -6.47 -12.24 -17.67
C ASP A 115 -5.99 -12.15 -16.21
N TYR A 116 -4.96 -11.33 -15.95
CA TYR A 116 -4.49 -11.04 -14.59
C TYR A 116 -5.59 -10.41 -13.72
N LEU A 117 -6.36 -9.45 -14.25
CA LEU A 117 -7.44 -8.79 -13.51
C LEU A 117 -8.58 -9.75 -13.19
N HIS A 118 -8.93 -10.67 -14.10
CA HIS A 118 -9.91 -11.72 -13.83
C HIS A 118 -9.45 -12.69 -12.74
N ALA A 119 -8.17 -13.08 -12.75
CA ALA A 119 -7.61 -13.93 -11.73
C ALA A 119 -7.54 -13.23 -10.36
N THR A 120 -7.19 -11.95 -10.34
CA THR A 120 -7.01 -11.16 -9.11
C THR A 120 -8.35 -10.74 -8.49
N PHE A 121 -9.34 -10.38 -9.33
CA PHE A 121 -10.64 -9.90 -8.91
C PHE A 121 -11.77 -10.76 -9.50
N PRO A 122 -11.96 -11.99 -8.99
CA PRO A 122 -12.88 -12.96 -9.58
C PRO A 122 -14.36 -12.55 -9.51
N MET A 123 -14.71 -11.55 -8.70
CA MET A 123 -16.07 -11.01 -8.61
C MET A 123 -16.36 -9.87 -9.60
N LEU A 124 -15.35 -9.36 -10.32
CA LEU A 124 -15.54 -8.30 -11.31
C LEU A 124 -16.07 -8.87 -12.62
N SER A 125 -17.08 -8.19 -13.18
CA SER A 125 -17.57 -8.49 -14.52
C SER A 125 -16.66 -7.89 -15.59
N ASN A 126 -16.84 -8.29 -16.85
CA ASN A 126 -16.14 -7.68 -17.98
C ASN A 126 -16.37 -6.16 -18.06
N ASN A 127 -17.55 -5.68 -17.65
CA ASN A 127 -17.85 -4.24 -17.61
C ASN A 127 -17.05 -3.53 -16.52
N ASP A 128 -16.82 -4.18 -15.37
CA ASP A 128 -16.03 -3.60 -14.29
C ASP A 128 -14.55 -3.55 -14.65
N ILE A 129 -14.02 -4.60 -15.29
CA ILE A 129 -12.65 -4.58 -15.84
C ILE A 129 -12.51 -3.51 -16.93
N ALA A 130 -13.48 -3.37 -17.83
CA ALA A 130 -13.46 -2.30 -18.83
C ALA A 130 -13.43 -0.90 -18.18
N LYS A 131 -14.15 -0.71 -17.06
CA LYS A 131 -14.07 0.53 -16.26
C LYS A 131 -12.70 0.70 -15.63
N ILE A 132 -12.09 -0.34 -15.06
CA ILE A 132 -10.70 -0.25 -14.55
C ILE A 132 -9.78 0.24 -15.67
N LEU A 133 -9.85 -0.36 -16.86
CA LEU A 133 -9.01 0.07 -17.98
C LEU A 133 -9.29 1.52 -18.41
N LEU A 134 -10.54 1.98 -18.31
CA LEU A 134 -10.89 3.38 -18.58
C LEU A 134 -10.26 4.36 -17.58
N TYR A 135 -10.22 4.01 -16.29
CA TYR A 135 -9.63 4.85 -15.24
C TYR A 135 -8.10 4.79 -15.20
N TYR A 136 -7.48 3.79 -15.83
CA TYR A 136 -6.02 3.66 -15.94
C TYR A 136 -5.57 3.80 -17.41
N PRO A 137 -5.74 4.97 -18.06
CA PRO A 137 -5.41 5.10 -19.48
C PRO A 137 -3.91 4.99 -19.73
N THR A 138 -3.51 4.19 -20.72
CA THR A 138 -2.13 4.10 -21.22
C THR A 138 -2.13 3.72 -22.71
N ASN A 139 -0.96 3.73 -23.34
CA ASN A 139 -0.79 3.14 -24.67
C ASN A 139 -1.05 1.62 -24.62
N ASN A 140 -1.94 1.12 -25.48
CA ASN A 140 -2.25 -0.31 -25.59
C ASN A 140 -1.17 -1.13 -26.33
N GLY A 141 -0.01 -0.54 -26.62
CA GLY A 141 1.15 -1.25 -27.13
C GLY A 141 1.68 -2.30 -26.14
N SER A 142 2.32 -3.32 -26.69
CA SER A 142 3.00 -4.34 -25.89
C SER A 142 4.21 -3.77 -25.16
N VAL A 143 4.51 -4.31 -23.98
CA VAL A 143 5.74 -3.98 -23.23
C VAL A 143 6.96 -4.32 -24.08
N ASN A 144 7.86 -3.36 -24.25
CA ASN A 144 9.20 -3.60 -24.77
C ASN A 144 10.14 -3.83 -23.58
N PRO A 145 10.77 -5.02 -23.44
CA PRO A 145 11.65 -5.33 -22.31
C PRO A 145 12.91 -4.46 -22.26
N ASP A 146 13.28 -3.81 -23.37
CA ASP A 146 14.44 -2.91 -23.44
C ASP A 146 14.11 -1.45 -23.04
N ASP A 147 12.84 -1.14 -22.76
CA ASP A 147 12.45 0.21 -22.32
C ASP A 147 13.06 0.52 -20.94
N PRO A 148 13.64 1.71 -20.73
CA PRO A 148 14.27 2.06 -19.46
C PRO A 148 13.25 2.21 -18.33
N THR A 149 13.59 1.71 -17.15
CA THR A 149 12.83 1.91 -15.92
C THR A 149 13.41 3.05 -15.09
N TRP A 150 12.54 3.89 -14.53
CA TRP A 150 12.87 5.08 -13.73
C TRP A 150 11.65 5.55 -12.93
N ALA A 151 11.88 6.22 -11.80
CA ALA A 151 10.82 6.72 -10.91
C ALA A 151 10.18 7.99 -11.47
N THR A 152 8.86 8.05 -11.47
CA THR A 152 8.09 9.18 -12.01
C THR A 152 8.18 10.43 -11.12
N GLU A 153 8.10 11.61 -11.74
CA GLU A 153 8.01 12.88 -11.01
C GLU A 153 6.61 13.11 -10.41
N GLY A 154 5.60 12.36 -10.87
CA GLY A 154 4.24 12.37 -10.34
C GLY A 154 3.36 13.55 -10.74
N ASP A 155 3.91 14.75 -10.96
CA ASP A 155 3.16 15.94 -11.37
C ASP A 155 3.46 16.41 -12.81
N SER A 156 4.37 15.74 -13.51
CA SER A 156 4.67 16.02 -14.92
C SER A 156 5.24 14.80 -15.65
N GLY A 157 5.11 14.79 -16.97
CA GLY A 157 5.68 13.73 -17.81
C GLY A 157 4.97 12.38 -17.68
N ALA A 158 5.75 11.31 -17.60
CA ALA A 158 5.22 9.96 -17.42
C ALA A 158 4.70 9.76 -15.98
N THR A 159 3.76 8.83 -15.82
CA THR A 159 3.10 8.56 -14.53
C THR A 159 3.18 7.08 -14.20
N THR A 160 2.82 6.73 -12.97
CA THR A 160 2.73 5.36 -12.45
C THR A 160 1.88 4.46 -13.33
N LEU A 161 1.02 5.01 -14.19
CA LEU A 161 0.17 4.25 -15.12
C LEU A 161 0.97 3.48 -16.18
N ASN A 162 2.19 3.92 -16.49
CA ASN A 162 3.00 3.30 -17.53
C ASN A 162 4.51 3.27 -17.26
N GLN A 163 4.99 3.91 -16.19
CA GLN A 163 6.40 4.03 -15.87
C GLN A 163 6.67 3.87 -14.37
N SER A 164 7.70 3.11 -14.00
CA SER A 164 8.31 3.09 -12.66
C SER A 164 9.74 2.55 -12.72
N THR A 165 10.40 2.40 -11.57
CA THR A 165 11.68 1.69 -11.45
C THR A 165 11.54 0.17 -11.59
N ALA A 166 10.33 -0.38 -11.48
CA ALA A 166 10.09 -1.82 -11.57
C ALA A 166 9.74 -2.28 -12.99
N ALA A 167 8.94 -1.51 -13.73
CA ALA A 167 8.42 -1.90 -15.02
C ALA A 167 7.94 -0.70 -15.85
N THR A 168 7.63 -0.98 -17.12
CA THR A 168 6.94 -0.07 -18.04
C THR A 168 5.67 -0.72 -18.61
N GLY A 169 4.85 0.07 -19.30
CA GLY A 169 3.72 -0.42 -20.11
C GLY A 169 2.64 -1.16 -19.31
N GLN A 170 2.11 -2.26 -19.88
CA GLN A 170 0.99 -3.01 -19.28
C GLN A 170 1.36 -3.68 -17.96
N LYS A 171 2.62 -4.10 -17.79
CA LYS A 171 3.11 -4.61 -16.51
C LYS A 171 3.05 -3.54 -15.42
N GLN A 172 3.50 -2.33 -15.73
CA GLN A 172 3.44 -1.22 -14.78
C GLN A 172 2.00 -0.79 -14.47
N ARG A 173 1.12 -0.83 -15.48
CA ARG A 173 -0.31 -0.58 -15.25
C ARG A 173 -0.94 -1.58 -14.28
N ALA A 174 -0.58 -2.87 -14.38
CA ALA A 174 -1.00 -3.88 -13.41
C ALA A 174 -0.48 -3.57 -11.99
N ILE A 175 0.79 -3.16 -11.88
CA ILE A 175 1.42 -2.74 -10.62
C ILE A 175 0.68 -1.54 -10.00
N ALA A 176 0.33 -0.54 -10.81
CA ALA A 176 -0.46 0.60 -10.37
C ALA A 176 -1.85 0.18 -9.89
N ILE A 177 -2.55 -0.66 -10.66
CA ILE A 177 -3.89 -1.17 -10.31
C ILE A 177 -3.87 -1.88 -8.95
N TYR A 178 -2.96 -2.85 -8.77
CA TYR A 178 -2.85 -3.61 -7.54
C TYR A 178 -2.36 -2.74 -6.37
N GLY A 179 -1.37 -1.87 -6.60
CA GLY A 179 -0.87 -0.96 -5.57
C GLY A 179 -1.94 0.00 -5.07
N GLU A 180 -2.74 0.54 -5.98
CA GLU A 180 -3.80 1.50 -5.64
C GLU A 180 -4.96 0.88 -4.90
N THR A 181 -5.46 -0.27 -5.35
CA THR A 181 -6.59 -0.92 -4.68
C THR A 181 -6.22 -1.47 -3.29
N THR A 182 -5.01 -2.02 -3.13
CA THR A 182 -4.62 -2.73 -1.90
C THR A 182 -3.98 -1.83 -0.84
N PHE A 183 -3.24 -0.79 -1.25
CA PHE A 183 -2.41 0.00 -0.32
C PHE A 183 -2.68 1.51 -0.43
N ILE A 184 -2.53 2.06 -1.63
CA ILE A 184 -2.47 3.50 -1.80
C ILE A 184 -3.84 4.12 -1.55
N CYS A 185 -4.92 3.66 -2.19
CA CYS A 185 -6.24 4.26 -2.02
C CYS A 185 -6.83 4.09 -0.62
N PRO A 186 -6.66 2.95 0.09
CA PRO A 186 -6.98 2.88 1.51
C PRO A 186 -6.32 3.99 2.35
N SER A 187 -5.07 4.37 2.04
CA SER A 187 -4.40 5.50 2.70
C SER A 187 -5.06 6.86 2.40
N TYR A 188 -5.68 7.04 1.23
CA TYR A 188 -6.49 8.23 0.91
C TYR A 188 -7.79 8.23 1.71
N TRP A 189 -8.48 7.08 1.78
CA TRP A 189 -9.75 6.97 2.49
C TRP A 189 -9.58 7.20 4.00
N LEU A 190 -8.47 6.74 4.57
CA LEU A 190 -8.08 7.08 5.94
C LEU A 190 -7.89 8.60 6.10
N ALA A 191 -7.17 9.25 5.18
CA ALA A 191 -6.94 10.68 5.29
C ALA A 191 -8.22 11.51 5.19
N GLU A 192 -9.12 11.13 4.29
CA GLU A 192 -10.43 11.76 4.14
C GLU A 192 -11.33 11.55 5.36
N ALA A 193 -11.39 10.33 5.91
CA ALA A 193 -12.28 10.00 7.02
C ALA A 193 -11.94 10.79 8.29
N TYR A 194 -10.66 11.07 8.53
CA TYR A 194 -10.19 11.85 9.68
C TYR A 194 -10.14 13.36 9.42
N SER A 195 -10.09 13.79 8.16
CA SER A 195 -10.07 15.21 7.79
C SER A 195 -11.41 15.89 8.02
N ASN A 196 -11.43 16.98 8.80
CA ASN A 196 -12.60 17.85 8.96
C ASN A 196 -13.87 17.08 9.32
N ASN A 197 -13.72 16.00 10.08
CA ASN A 197 -14.83 15.19 10.54
C ASN A 197 -15.67 15.96 11.57
N MET A 198 -16.83 15.41 11.96
CA MET A 198 -17.75 16.05 12.91
C MET A 198 -17.12 16.33 14.29
N ASN A 199 -16.00 15.68 14.62
CA ASN A 199 -15.27 15.86 15.88
C ASN A 199 -14.14 16.89 15.76
N GLY A 200 -13.98 17.56 14.61
CA GLY A 200 -12.90 18.53 14.36
C GLY A 200 -11.54 17.88 14.13
N GLY A 201 -11.52 16.61 13.71
CA GLY A 201 -10.31 15.87 13.41
C GLY A 201 -9.52 16.45 12.24
N LYS A 202 -8.21 16.22 12.27
CA LYS A 202 -7.27 16.60 11.21
C LYS A 202 -6.57 15.37 10.66
N SER A 203 -6.21 15.44 9.38
CA SER A 203 -5.38 14.40 8.79
C SER A 203 -4.21 14.99 8.04
N TRP A 204 -3.12 14.24 7.92
CA TRP A 204 -2.00 14.53 7.03
C TRP A 204 -1.76 13.34 6.12
N LYS A 205 -1.37 13.61 4.88
CA LYS A 205 -1.19 12.62 3.82
C LYS A 205 0.21 12.72 3.26
N TYR A 206 0.95 11.62 3.19
CA TYR A 206 2.23 11.59 2.49
C TYR A 206 2.35 10.48 1.44
N GLN A 207 3.29 10.66 0.51
CA GLN A 207 3.89 9.62 -0.32
C GLN A 207 5.39 9.55 -0.04
N PHE A 208 5.93 8.35 0.10
CA PHE A 208 7.36 8.09 0.08
C PHE A 208 7.81 7.76 -1.35
N SER A 209 8.72 8.56 -1.90
CA SER A 209 9.10 8.51 -3.33
C SER A 209 10.57 8.21 -3.58
N ILE A 210 11.40 8.08 -2.54
CA ILE A 210 12.83 7.76 -2.73
C ILE A 210 12.93 6.35 -3.35
N PRO A 211 13.56 6.19 -4.53
CA PRO A 211 13.78 4.88 -5.12
C PRO A 211 14.49 3.93 -4.15
N ASN A 212 14.04 2.68 -4.00
CA ASN A 212 13.10 1.97 -4.88
C ASN A 212 11.59 2.28 -4.66
N ALA A 213 11.20 2.89 -3.55
CA ALA A 213 9.80 3.13 -3.14
C ALA A 213 8.87 1.89 -3.17
N TYR A 214 9.41 0.69 -3.00
CA TYR A 214 8.62 -0.55 -2.88
C TYR A 214 7.89 -0.57 -1.54
N HIS A 215 6.89 -1.44 -1.42
CA HIS A 215 6.21 -1.70 -0.15
C HIS A 215 7.19 -1.95 1.00
N GLY A 216 7.07 -1.17 2.07
CA GLY A 216 7.91 -1.23 3.27
C GLY A 216 9.30 -0.56 3.18
N ALA A 217 9.67 0.02 2.02
CA ALA A 217 10.97 0.69 1.87
C ALA A 217 11.14 1.90 2.81
N ASP A 218 10.08 2.69 2.99
CA ASP A 218 9.99 3.81 3.93
C ASP A 218 10.31 3.41 5.39
N GLY A 219 10.13 2.12 5.73
CA GLY A 219 10.55 1.50 7.00
C GLY A 219 11.97 1.87 7.40
N ALA A 220 12.91 1.80 6.46
CA ALA A 220 14.31 2.13 6.70
C ALA A 220 14.52 3.62 7.07
N GLY A 221 13.55 4.49 6.79
CA GLY A 221 13.52 5.89 7.20
C GLY A 221 13.39 6.11 8.71
N TYR A 222 12.93 5.11 9.47
CA TYR A 222 12.75 5.23 10.93
C TYR A 222 13.27 4.05 11.76
N VAL A 223 13.58 2.89 11.15
CA VAL A 223 14.18 1.75 11.89
C VAL A 223 15.71 1.71 11.82
N SER A 224 16.32 2.56 10.99
CA SER A 224 17.79 2.55 10.77
C SER A 224 18.58 3.34 11.82
N TRP A 225 18.06 3.49 13.05
CA TRP A 225 18.76 4.19 14.14
C TRP A 225 19.33 3.19 15.17
N PRO A 226 20.63 3.28 15.57
CA PRO A 226 21.62 4.29 15.16
C PRO A 226 21.99 4.17 13.67
N TYR A 227 22.20 5.33 13.04
CA TYR A 227 22.39 5.44 11.59
C TYR A 227 23.46 4.48 11.04
N THR A 228 23.05 3.62 10.09
CA THR A 228 23.93 2.60 9.49
C THR A 228 24.49 3.00 8.12
N GLY A 229 24.04 4.10 7.51
CA GLY A 229 24.50 4.52 6.18
C GLY A 229 24.04 3.63 5.02
N SER A 230 23.07 2.76 5.24
CA SER A 230 22.76 1.70 4.27
C SER A 230 21.80 2.13 3.17
N TYR A 231 20.71 2.82 3.51
CA TYR A 231 19.55 3.02 2.62
C TYR A 231 19.33 4.48 2.21
N TYR A 232 19.34 5.40 3.18
CA TYR A 232 19.06 6.83 2.98
C TYR A 232 20.11 7.69 3.69
N SER A 233 20.19 8.98 3.37
CA SER A 233 21.02 9.92 4.13
C SER A 233 20.60 10.04 5.60
N SER A 234 21.55 10.41 6.46
CA SER A 234 21.26 10.69 7.87
C SER A 234 20.29 11.86 8.03
N ASP A 235 20.35 12.83 7.12
CA ASP A 235 19.45 13.99 7.10
C ASP A 235 18.00 13.57 6.78
N TYR A 236 17.79 12.68 5.81
CA TYR A 236 16.46 12.13 5.53
C TYR A 236 15.91 11.37 6.73
N ILE A 237 16.67 10.42 7.28
CA ILE A 237 16.24 9.59 8.41
C ILE A 237 15.88 10.45 9.62
N LEU A 238 16.71 11.43 9.96
CA LEU A 238 16.44 12.31 11.09
C LEU A 238 15.17 13.14 10.86
N ALA A 239 14.97 13.68 9.65
CA ALA A 239 13.79 14.44 9.31
C ALA A 239 12.52 13.58 9.37
N PHE A 240 12.55 12.37 8.82
CA PHE A 240 11.41 11.45 8.84
C PHE A 240 11.06 10.97 10.26
N MET A 241 12.06 10.62 11.08
CA MET A 241 11.85 10.25 12.48
C MET A 241 11.26 11.40 13.31
N GLN A 242 11.75 12.63 13.13
CA GLN A 242 11.26 13.80 13.84
C GLN A 242 9.84 14.19 13.40
N MET A 243 9.52 14.03 12.12
CA MET A 243 8.16 14.21 11.60
C MET A 243 7.17 13.25 12.28
N LEU A 244 7.51 11.96 12.35
CA LEU A 244 6.71 10.97 13.07
C LEU A 244 6.60 11.31 14.56
N GLY A 245 7.72 11.66 15.20
CA GLY A 245 7.75 12.05 16.61
C GLY A 245 6.89 13.28 16.91
N ASN A 246 6.93 14.30 16.04
CA ASN A 246 6.11 15.49 16.18
C ASN A 246 4.62 15.18 16.05
N PHE A 247 4.22 14.31 15.11
CA PHE A 247 2.84 13.87 15.01
C PHE A 247 2.39 13.13 16.27
N ILE A 248 3.20 12.18 16.76
CA ILE A 248 2.90 11.38 17.96
C ILE A 248 2.68 12.25 19.20
N VAL A 249 3.51 13.29 19.38
CA VAL A 249 3.50 14.11 20.61
C VAL A 249 2.56 15.31 20.51
N ASN A 250 2.40 15.89 19.33
CA ASN A 250 1.75 17.19 19.15
C ASN A 250 0.55 17.19 18.20
N ASP A 251 0.14 16.02 17.67
CA ASP A 251 -0.89 15.94 16.62
C ASP A 251 -0.56 16.83 15.40
N ASN A 252 0.73 17.01 15.09
CA ASN A 252 1.18 17.81 13.94
C ASN A 252 2.55 17.29 13.44
N PRO A 253 2.67 16.83 12.19
CA PRO A 253 3.90 16.26 11.66
C PRO A 253 4.95 17.30 11.24
N SER A 254 4.63 18.60 11.28
CA SER A 254 5.52 19.65 10.73
C SER A 254 6.89 19.66 11.41
N ILE A 255 7.95 19.89 10.64
CA ILE A 255 9.35 19.91 11.07
C ILE A 255 10.05 21.19 10.62
N SER A 256 11.07 21.68 11.36
CA SER A 256 11.75 22.94 10.96
C SER A 256 12.33 22.90 9.54
N ASN A 257 12.42 24.06 8.89
CA ASN A 257 13.03 24.21 7.56
C ASN A 257 14.41 23.57 7.46
N THR A 258 15.28 23.82 8.44
CA THR A 258 16.65 23.28 8.46
C THR A 258 16.66 21.75 8.53
N LEU A 259 15.73 21.16 9.28
CA LEU A 259 15.59 19.72 9.35
C LEU A 259 15.03 19.14 8.05
N ALA A 260 14.01 19.77 7.48
CA ALA A 260 13.40 19.35 6.23
C ALA A 260 14.38 19.41 5.05
N ASN A 261 15.22 20.45 4.98
CA ASN A 261 16.26 20.58 3.95
C ASN A 261 17.52 19.74 4.22
N GLY A 262 17.61 19.09 5.39
CA GLY A 262 18.78 18.36 5.85
C GLY A 262 19.75 19.22 6.65
N LEU A 263 20.05 18.81 7.89
CA LEU A 263 20.88 19.57 8.82
C LEU A 263 22.30 19.80 8.29
N SER A 264 22.85 18.82 7.57
CA SER A 264 24.22 18.90 7.04
C SER A 264 24.38 19.99 5.97
N THR A 265 23.28 20.43 5.34
CA THR A 265 23.30 21.46 4.30
C THR A 265 23.40 22.88 4.86
N GLY A 266 23.02 23.08 6.13
CA GLY A 266 22.86 24.42 6.73
C GLY A 266 21.75 25.27 6.09
N ASN A 267 20.92 24.70 5.20
CA ASN A 267 19.91 25.42 4.45
C ASN A 267 18.65 25.65 5.30
N ALA A 268 18.39 26.91 5.66
CA ALA A 268 17.19 27.32 6.41
C ALA A 268 16.08 27.91 5.52
N SER A 269 16.19 27.80 4.19
CA SER A 269 15.16 28.27 3.25
C SER A 269 13.82 27.59 3.52
N HIS A 270 12.72 28.28 3.22
CA HIS A 270 11.38 27.73 3.41
C HIS A 270 11.22 26.37 2.74
N ASN A 271 10.72 25.40 3.50
CA ASN A 271 10.37 24.06 3.06
C ASN A 271 8.92 23.78 3.46
N PRO A 272 8.07 23.25 2.56
CA PRO A 272 6.67 22.99 2.87
C PRO A 272 6.42 22.04 4.05
N ALA A 273 7.39 21.18 4.39
CA ALA A 273 7.29 20.32 5.57
C ALA A 273 7.30 21.07 6.91
N SER A 274 7.65 22.36 6.92
CA SER A 274 7.59 23.22 8.10
C SER A 274 6.23 23.79 8.43
N GLU A 275 5.35 23.83 7.44
CA GLU A 275 3.98 24.31 7.55
C GLU A 275 3.06 23.31 6.84
N TRP A 276 3.21 22.01 7.17
CA TRP A 276 2.50 20.95 6.47
C TRP A 276 0.99 21.08 6.73
N PRO A 277 0.19 21.49 5.72
CA PRO A 277 -1.24 21.67 5.89
C PRO A 277 -1.92 20.34 6.19
N ASP A 278 -3.00 20.39 6.96
CA ASP A 278 -3.90 19.26 7.06
C ASP A 278 -4.55 18.99 5.69
N TYR A 279 -4.66 17.72 5.37
CA TYR A 279 -5.34 17.21 4.20
C TYR A 279 -6.84 17.49 4.30
N SER A 280 -7.44 17.90 3.19
CA SER A 280 -8.89 17.86 3.00
C SER A 280 -9.20 17.68 1.52
N ILE A 281 -10.41 17.21 1.17
CA ILE A 281 -10.78 17.13 -0.26
C ILE A 281 -10.82 18.51 -0.94
N TYR A 282 -11.04 19.59 -0.18
CA TYR A 282 -11.01 20.97 -0.68
C TYR A 282 -9.58 21.44 -0.98
N ALA A 283 -8.62 20.99 -0.17
CA ALA A 283 -7.20 21.30 -0.31
C ALA A 283 -6.40 19.99 -0.12
N PRO A 284 -6.35 19.12 -1.15
CA PRO A 284 -5.90 17.73 -1.03
C PRO A 284 -4.37 17.65 -1.03
N TRP A 285 -3.72 18.33 -0.12
CA TRP A 285 -2.26 18.41 -0.05
C TRP A 285 -1.65 17.10 0.46
N LEU A 286 -0.72 16.56 -0.33
CA LEU A 286 0.11 15.43 0.00
C LEU A 286 1.57 15.87 0.11
N MET A 287 2.26 15.45 1.18
CA MET A 287 3.70 15.61 1.28
C MET A 287 4.42 14.51 0.51
N ASP A 288 5.22 14.90 -0.48
CA ASP A 288 6.10 14.01 -1.22
C ASP A 288 7.47 13.98 -0.55
N PHE A 289 7.79 12.87 0.12
CA PHE A 289 9.09 12.63 0.72
C PHE A 289 10.02 12.01 -0.32
N ASN A 290 10.95 12.83 -0.84
CA ASN A 290 11.93 12.44 -1.83
C ASN A 290 13.31 13.07 -1.54
N THR A 291 14.32 12.64 -2.28
CA THR A 291 15.68 13.18 -2.22
C THR A 291 16.26 13.36 -3.63
N THR A 292 17.33 14.14 -3.75
CA THR A 292 18.23 14.01 -4.90
C THR A 292 18.85 12.62 -4.93
N CYS A 293 19.25 12.17 -6.11
CA CYS A 293 19.84 10.83 -6.31
C CYS A 293 21.24 10.95 -6.91
N PRO A 294 22.26 11.34 -6.12
CA PRO A 294 23.62 11.53 -6.63
C PRO A 294 24.27 10.21 -7.06
N SER A 295 23.88 9.09 -6.46
CA SER A 295 24.27 7.75 -6.90
C SER A 295 23.16 6.73 -6.65
N ILE A 296 23.18 5.65 -7.44
CA ILE A 296 22.28 4.51 -7.26
C ILE A 296 23.11 3.34 -6.71
N LYS A 297 22.66 2.78 -5.59
CA LYS A 297 23.26 1.61 -4.95
C LYS A 297 22.28 0.45 -5.00
N MET A 298 22.73 -0.71 -5.48
CA MET A 298 21.92 -1.93 -5.48
C MET A 298 22.03 -2.64 -4.13
N ILE A 299 20.90 -2.86 -3.46
CA ILE A 299 20.84 -3.61 -2.19
C ILE A 299 19.75 -4.66 -2.33
N GLY A 300 20.13 -5.94 -2.20
CA GLY A 300 19.18 -7.05 -2.39
C GLY A 300 18.55 -7.08 -3.79
N GLY A 301 19.25 -6.56 -4.81
CA GLY A 301 18.74 -6.48 -6.18
C GLY A 301 17.82 -5.28 -6.45
N LEU A 302 17.60 -4.37 -5.49
CA LEU A 302 16.77 -3.19 -5.65
C LEU A 302 17.60 -1.89 -5.68
N PRO A 303 17.22 -0.88 -6.49
CA PRO A 303 17.95 0.37 -6.59
C PRO A 303 17.61 1.31 -5.43
N TYR A 304 18.61 1.79 -4.70
CA TYR A 304 18.47 2.82 -3.67
C TYR A 304 19.18 4.09 -4.09
N CYS A 305 18.48 5.23 -4.02
CA CYS A 305 19.10 6.54 -4.18
C CYS A 305 19.85 6.92 -2.92
N THR A 306 21.17 7.03 -3.02
CA THR A 306 22.02 7.38 -1.88
C THR A 306 23.33 8.04 -2.32
N GLY A 307 24.13 8.56 -1.39
CA GLY A 307 25.53 8.94 -1.60
C GLY A 307 25.87 10.37 -1.12
N PRO A 308 27.16 10.75 -1.18
CA PRO A 308 27.59 12.10 -0.79
C PRO A 308 26.86 13.18 -1.60
N GLY A 309 26.33 14.19 -0.90
CA GLY A 309 25.57 15.28 -1.52
C GLY A 309 24.10 14.95 -1.81
N GLU A 310 23.59 13.82 -1.32
CA GLU A 310 22.14 13.55 -1.27
C GLU A 310 21.47 14.61 -0.40
N MET A 311 20.38 15.19 -0.90
CA MET A 311 19.63 16.26 -0.24
C MET A 311 18.15 15.93 -0.26
N ASN A 312 17.44 16.25 0.81
CA ASN A 312 15.99 16.16 0.85
C ASN A 312 15.36 17.14 -0.14
N THR A 313 14.32 16.70 -0.84
CA THR A 313 13.56 17.50 -1.81
C THR A 313 12.07 17.48 -1.48
N PHE A 314 11.73 17.60 -0.20
CA PHE A 314 10.35 17.51 0.27
C PHE A 314 9.50 18.62 -0.33
N ARG A 315 8.33 18.24 -0.84
CA ARG A 315 7.40 19.18 -1.48
C ARG A 315 5.95 18.80 -1.24
N LEU A 316 5.06 19.77 -1.38
CA LEU A 316 3.63 19.51 -1.45
C LEU A 316 3.23 19.22 -2.89
N ALA A 317 2.35 18.24 -3.05
CA ALA A 317 1.67 17.89 -4.28
C ALA A 317 0.16 17.86 -4.05
N ASP A 318 -0.62 18.11 -5.11
CA ASP A 318 -2.06 17.89 -5.08
C ASP A 318 -2.32 16.38 -5.23
N ALA A 319 -2.75 15.74 -4.15
CA ALA A 319 -2.94 14.29 -4.07
C ALA A 319 -3.95 13.76 -5.09
N TYR A 320 -4.84 14.62 -5.58
CA TYR A 320 -5.95 14.26 -6.43
C TYR A 320 -5.53 14.20 -7.91
N THR A 321 -4.73 15.16 -8.34
CA THR A 321 -4.14 15.23 -9.69
C THR A 321 -2.83 14.46 -9.83
N TRP A 322 -2.15 14.17 -8.71
CA TRP A 322 -0.91 13.39 -8.63
C TRP A 322 -0.99 12.08 -9.44
N GLU A 323 0.09 11.74 -10.14
CA GLU A 323 0.25 10.47 -10.87
C GLU A 323 -0.88 10.20 -11.87
N GLY A 324 -1.24 11.24 -12.62
CA GLY A 324 -2.27 11.17 -13.67
C GLY A 324 -3.68 11.05 -13.12
N GLY A 325 -3.98 11.69 -11.99
CA GLY A 325 -5.32 11.70 -11.39
C GLY A 325 -5.57 10.57 -10.38
N ARG A 326 -4.58 10.24 -9.54
CA ARG A 326 -4.64 9.15 -8.57
C ARG A 326 -5.85 9.28 -7.62
N GLY A 327 -6.16 10.48 -7.12
CA GLY A 327 -7.32 10.65 -6.24
C GLY A 327 -8.65 10.27 -6.91
N PHE A 328 -8.83 10.60 -8.19
CA PHE A 328 -10.01 10.16 -8.94
C PHE A 328 -10.09 8.63 -9.07
N ARG A 329 -8.95 7.95 -9.24
CA ARG A 329 -8.90 6.48 -9.25
C ARG A 329 -9.23 5.91 -7.88
N CYS A 330 -8.83 6.57 -6.80
CA CYS A 330 -9.17 6.16 -5.44
C CYS A 330 -10.66 6.30 -5.11
N ASP A 331 -11.36 7.29 -5.65
CA ASP A 331 -12.82 7.35 -5.55
C ASP A 331 -13.51 6.28 -6.40
N PHE A 332 -12.95 5.99 -7.57
CA PHE A 332 -13.42 4.86 -8.36
C PHE A 332 -13.30 3.53 -7.60
N TRP A 333 -12.15 3.24 -6.97
CA TRP A 333 -11.99 2.04 -6.14
C TRP A 333 -12.94 2.01 -4.95
N LYS A 334 -13.14 3.15 -4.27
CA LYS A 334 -14.11 3.26 -3.19
C LYS A 334 -15.53 2.91 -3.67
N SER A 335 -15.88 3.26 -4.93
CA SER A 335 -17.17 2.91 -5.53
C SER A 335 -17.31 1.41 -5.87
N LEU A 336 -16.20 0.69 -6.02
CA LEU A 336 -16.14 -0.74 -6.29
C LEU A 336 -15.90 -1.60 -5.04
N ALA A 337 -15.74 -0.98 -3.87
CA ALA A 337 -15.45 -1.62 -2.59
C ALA A 337 -16.26 -2.90 -2.29
N GLU A 338 -17.55 -2.95 -2.65
CA GLU A 338 -18.37 -4.14 -2.40
C GLU A 338 -17.98 -5.37 -3.22
N LEU A 339 -17.25 -5.16 -4.32
CA LEU A 339 -16.81 -6.18 -5.28
C LEU A 339 -15.32 -6.52 -5.14
N VAL A 340 -14.57 -5.73 -4.37
CA VAL A 340 -13.15 -5.92 -4.12
C VAL A 340 -12.99 -6.50 -2.71
N PRO A 341 -12.21 -7.57 -2.51
CA PRO A 341 -11.92 -8.06 -1.18
C PRO A 341 -11.21 -6.99 -0.33
N GLU A 342 -11.66 -6.79 0.91
CA GLU A 342 -11.10 -5.85 1.90
C GLU A 342 -10.80 -6.53 3.23
#